data_AF-A0AA96YQX2-F1
#
_entry.id   AF-A0AA96YQX2-F1
#
_cell.length_a   1.000
_cell.length_b   1.000
_cell.length_c   1.000
_cell.angle_alpha   90.00
_cell.angle_beta   90.00
_cell.angle_gamma   90.00
#
_symmetry.space_group_name_H-M   'P 1'
#
loop_
_entity.id
_entity.type
_entity.pdbx_description
1 polymer ?
#
loop_
_entity_poly.entity_id
_entity_poly.type
_entity_poly.pdbx_seq_one_letter_code
_entity_poly.pdbx_strand_id
1 'polypeptide(L)'
;MPKCGQVKCLGCSEGVDKQGYPFEDYIGKSRKLADSERLPAGTETFDYFTKNKEAISVKTLDTGAKTYQNPVKISSKINGYINDVVNFKGINSIKFKLEKSSVKNKTIELAIPCKTTPAQWIEINKSIIYANDKNIKLNITVVK
;
A
#
# COMPACT_ATOMS: atom_id res chain seq x y z
N MET A 1 10.08 16.38 -0.30
CA MET A 1 9.16 15.66 0.61
C MET A 1 7.73 16.04 0.25
N PRO A 2 6.78 15.09 0.16
CA PRO A 2 5.38 15.41 -0.04
C PRO A 2 4.86 16.28 1.12
N LYS A 3 3.95 17.21 0.83
CA LYS A 3 3.28 17.99 1.88
C LYS A 3 2.43 17.04 2.73
N CYS A 4 2.46 17.21 4.05
CA CYS A 4 1.57 16.48 4.96
C CYS A 4 0.10 16.72 4.57
N GLY A 5 -0.64 15.63 4.31
CA GLY A 5 -2.03 15.69 3.84
C GLY A 5 -3.02 16.13 4.91
N GLN A 6 -4.24 16.49 4.49
CA GLN A 6 -5.39 16.72 5.38
C GLN A 6 -6.05 15.41 5.86
N VAL A 7 -5.59 14.26 5.37
CA VAL A 7 -6.11 12.96 5.78
C VAL A 7 -5.65 12.72 7.23
N LYS A 8 -6.60 12.88 8.16
CA LYS A 8 -6.42 12.51 9.56
C LYS A 8 -6.09 11.02 9.57
N CYS A 9 -4.92 10.65 10.09
CA CYS A 9 -4.69 9.24 10.35
C CYS A 9 -5.71 8.83 11.41
N LEU A 10 -6.70 8.03 11.04
CA LEU A 10 -7.54 7.38 12.03
C LEU A 10 -6.62 6.37 12.73
N GLY A 11 -6.02 6.79 13.84
CA GLY A 11 -5.27 5.94 14.76
C GLY A 11 -4.02 5.27 14.19
N CYS A 12 -3.00 6.01 13.75
CA CYS A 12 -1.67 5.51 13.35
C CYS A 12 -0.95 4.59 14.37
N SER A 13 -1.56 4.23 15.50
CA SER A 13 -1.09 3.23 16.47
C SER A 13 -2.18 2.24 16.96
N GLU A 14 -3.39 2.20 16.39
CA GLU A 14 -4.55 1.48 16.96
C GLU A 14 -4.99 0.19 16.23
N GLY A 15 -4.18 -0.37 15.32
CA GLY A 15 -4.45 -1.67 14.69
C GLY A 15 -5.16 -1.61 13.32
N VAL A 16 -5.39 -2.79 12.71
CA VAL A 16 -5.87 -2.92 11.31
C VAL A 16 -7.26 -2.30 11.11
N ASP A 17 -8.19 -2.51 12.05
CA ASP A 17 -9.58 -2.05 11.89
C ASP A 17 -9.71 -0.52 11.87
N LYS A 18 -8.77 0.16 12.53
CA LYS A 18 -8.77 1.62 12.64
C LYS A 18 -7.82 2.29 11.65
N GLN A 19 -6.84 1.56 11.11
CA GLN A 19 -5.85 2.09 10.16
C GLN A 19 -6.07 1.62 8.72
N GLY A 20 -6.13 0.30 8.53
CA GLY A 20 -6.10 -0.36 7.23
C GLY A 20 -7.39 -0.09 6.46
N TYR A 21 -8.53 -0.49 7.02
CA TYR A 21 -9.82 -0.31 6.34
C TYR A 21 -10.17 1.16 6.04
N PRO A 22 -9.94 2.13 6.95
CA PRO A 22 -10.22 3.53 6.62
C PRO A 22 -9.31 4.09 5.52
N PHE A 23 -8.04 3.67 5.46
CA PHE A 23 -7.15 4.09 4.39
C PHE A 23 -7.51 3.41 3.06
N GLU A 24 -7.89 2.13 3.09
CA GLU A 24 -8.42 1.41 1.93
C GLU A 24 -9.67 2.10 1.38
N ASP A 25 -10.63 2.47 2.21
CA ASP A 25 -11.83 3.22 1.82
C ASP A 25 -11.48 4.60 1.23
N TYR A 26 -10.52 5.30 1.83
CA TYR A 26 -10.02 6.57 1.32
C TYR A 26 -9.41 6.42 -0.08
N ILE A 27 -8.62 5.37 -0.33
CA ILE A 27 -8.08 5.09 -1.66
C ILE A 27 -9.19 4.81 -2.66
N GLY A 28 -10.18 3.99 -2.30
CA GLY A 28 -11.34 3.72 -3.16
C GLY A 28 -12.05 5.02 -3.58
N LYS A 29 -12.36 5.89 -2.61
CA LYS A 29 -13.01 7.19 -2.86
C LYS A 29 -12.14 8.17 -3.63
N SER A 30 -10.87 8.34 -3.24
CA SER A 30 -9.95 9.32 -3.85
C SER A 30 -9.64 8.97 -5.31
N ARG A 31 -9.56 7.68 -5.63
CA ARG A 31 -9.38 7.18 -7.00
C ARG A 31 -10.70 7.00 -7.76
N LYS A 32 -11.85 7.29 -7.14
CA LYS A 32 -13.20 7.12 -7.71
C LYS A 32 -13.45 5.70 -8.23
N LEU A 33 -12.97 4.71 -7.48
CA LEU A 33 -13.18 3.30 -7.80
C LEU A 33 -14.64 2.93 -7.53
N ALA A 34 -15.19 2.04 -8.36
CA ALA A 34 -16.50 1.46 -8.10
C ALA A 34 -16.42 0.43 -6.98
N ASP A 35 -17.51 0.24 -6.23
CA ASP A 35 -17.56 -0.77 -5.16
C ASP A 35 -17.25 -2.18 -5.67
N SER A 36 -17.60 -2.49 -6.92
CA SER A 36 -17.28 -3.75 -7.60
C SER A 36 -15.79 -3.96 -7.88
N GLU A 37 -14.98 -2.91 -7.82
CA GLU A 37 -13.52 -2.99 -7.98
C GLU A 37 -12.81 -3.33 -6.67
N ARG A 38 -13.51 -3.30 -5.53
CA ARG A 38 -12.98 -3.76 -4.24
C ARG A 38 -13.03 -5.28 -4.18
N LEU A 39 -11.90 -5.87 -3.82
CA LEU A 39 -11.81 -7.32 -3.68
C LEU A 39 -12.45 -7.78 -2.37
N PRO A 40 -12.94 -9.03 -2.29
CA PRO A 40 -13.52 -9.55 -1.05
C PRO A 40 -12.52 -9.50 0.10
N ALA A 41 -13.00 -9.18 1.30
CA ALA A 41 -12.16 -9.12 2.48
C ALA A 41 -11.37 -10.44 2.70
N GLY A 42 -10.09 -10.30 3.04
CA GLY A 42 -9.17 -11.41 3.25
C GLY A 42 -8.49 -11.92 1.97
N THR A 43 -8.70 -11.27 0.81
CA THR A 43 -7.85 -11.52 -0.36
C THR A 43 -6.42 -11.10 -0.06
N GLU A 44 -5.47 -11.99 -0.35
CA GLU A 44 -4.06 -11.71 -0.16
C GLU A 44 -3.55 -10.73 -1.25
N THR A 45 -2.54 -9.96 -0.87
CA THR A 45 -1.73 -9.07 -1.74
C THR A 45 -2.44 -7.83 -2.28
N PHE A 46 -3.66 -7.95 -2.83
CA PHE A 46 -4.39 -6.84 -3.44
C PHE A 46 -5.74 -6.60 -2.75
N ASP A 47 -6.15 -5.34 -2.75
CA ASP A 47 -7.39 -4.86 -2.13
C ASP A 47 -8.38 -4.35 -3.20
N TYR A 48 -7.86 -3.89 -4.35
CA TYR A 48 -8.68 -3.50 -5.50
C TYR A 48 -8.16 -4.10 -6.81
N PHE A 49 -9.08 -4.36 -7.73
CA PHE A 49 -8.80 -4.68 -9.13
C PHE A 49 -9.70 -3.87 -10.06
N THR A 50 -9.09 -2.99 -10.85
CA THR A 50 -9.85 -2.03 -11.66
C THR A 50 -10.25 -2.59 -13.02
N LYS A 51 -11.24 -1.96 -13.66
CA LYS A 51 -11.66 -2.26 -15.04
C LYS A 51 -10.50 -2.16 -16.06
N ASN A 52 -9.51 -1.32 -15.76
CA ASN A 52 -8.30 -1.15 -16.58
C ASN A 52 -7.21 -2.19 -16.31
N LYS A 53 -7.53 -3.25 -15.58
CA LYS A 53 -6.62 -4.35 -15.23
C LYS A 53 -5.45 -3.89 -14.35
N GLU A 54 -5.68 -2.88 -13.50
CA GLU A 54 -4.73 -2.46 -12.46
C GLU A 54 -5.08 -3.18 -11.15
N ALA A 55 -4.10 -3.87 -10.56
CA ALA A 55 -4.23 -4.44 -9.23
C ALA A 55 -3.56 -3.51 -8.21
N ILE A 56 -4.32 -3.11 -7.19
CA ILE A 56 -3.89 -2.11 -6.20
C ILE A 56 -3.80 -2.77 -4.83
N SER A 57 -2.62 -2.68 -4.22
CA SER A 57 -2.38 -3.05 -2.83
C SER A 57 -2.39 -1.78 -1.99
N VAL A 58 -3.17 -1.75 -0.91
CA VAL A 58 -3.26 -0.65 0.03
C VAL A 58 -2.57 -1.06 1.32
N LYS A 59 -1.62 -0.24 1.77
CA LYS A 59 -0.82 -0.50 2.97
C LYS A 59 -0.73 0.74 3.83
N THR A 60 -0.53 0.51 5.12
CA THR A 60 -0.16 1.53 6.08
C THR A 60 1.16 1.14 6.74
N LEU A 61 1.95 2.12 7.15
CA LEU A 61 3.17 1.90 7.91
C LEU A 61 3.39 3.03 8.92
N ASP A 62 3.25 2.74 10.22
CA ASP A 62 3.62 3.69 11.28
C ASP A 62 5.14 3.74 11.42
N THR A 63 5.78 4.68 10.72
CA THR A 63 7.23 4.92 10.81
C THR A 63 7.68 5.38 12.20
N GLY A 64 6.76 5.75 13.10
CA GLY A 64 7.07 6.06 14.49
C GLY A 64 7.17 4.86 15.43
N ALA A 65 6.82 3.64 14.98
CA ALA A 65 6.94 2.47 15.83
C ALA A 65 8.40 2.19 16.22
N LYS A 66 8.62 1.56 17.39
CA LYS A 66 9.96 1.27 17.93
C LYS A 66 10.87 0.54 16.93
N THR A 67 10.32 -0.43 16.19
CA THR A 67 11.04 -1.20 15.17
C THR A 67 11.64 -0.32 14.06
N TYR A 68 10.96 0.77 13.70
CA TYR A 68 11.32 1.63 12.57
C TYR A 68 12.17 2.84 12.99
N GLN A 69 12.55 2.91 14.27
CA GLN A 69 13.62 3.81 14.71
C GLN A 69 14.98 3.41 14.12
N ASN A 70 15.12 2.15 13.67
CA ASN A 70 16.15 1.77 12.71
C ASN A 70 15.60 1.97 11.29
N PRO A 71 16.03 3.00 10.53
CA PRO A 71 15.43 3.33 9.24
C PRO A 71 15.51 2.20 8.21
N VAL A 72 16.55 1.36 8.24
CA VAL A 72 16.72 0.24 7.29
C VAL A 72 15.57 -0.78 7.41
N LYS A 73 14.91 -0.86 8.57
CA LYS A 73 13.72 -1.71 8.73
C LYS A 73 12.51 -1.19 7.95
N ILE A 74 12.45 0.09 7.59
CA ILE A 74 11.39 0.67 6.76
C ILE A 74 11.52 0.17 5.32
N SER A 75 12.68 0.34 4.70
CA SER A 75 12.91 -0.14 3.33
C SER A 75 12.74 -1.65 3.24
N SER A 76 13.23 -2.41 4.24
CA SER A 76 13.00 -3.85 4.34
C SER A 76 11.50 -4.20 4.36
N LYS A 77 10.68 -3.48 5.14
CA LYS A 77 9.24 -3.73 5.22
C LYS A 77 8.52 -3.38 3.92
N ILE A 78 8.81 -2.22 3.33
CA ILE A 78 8.20 -1.78 2.07
C ILE A 78 8.60 -2.72 0.92
N ASN A 79 9.87 -3.13 0.87
CA ASN A 79 10.34 -4.11 -0.11
C ASN A 79 9.65 -5.47 0.05
N GLY A 80 9.28 -5.85 1.28
CA GLY A 80 8.40 -7.00 1.53
C GLY A 80 7.07 -6.88 0.79
N TYR A 81 6.35 -5.76 0.94
CA TYR A 81 5.11 -5.52 0.20
C TYR A 81 5.30 -5.54 -1.32
N ILE A 82 6.39 -4.94 -1.81
CA ILE A 82 6.76 -4.98 -3.24
C ILE A 82 6.96 -6.42 -3.69
N ASN A 83 7.69 -7.23 -2.91
CA ASN A 83 7.95 -8.62 -3.23
C ASN A 83 6.66 -9.46 -3.25
N ASP A 84 5.72 -9.23 -2.33
CA ASP A 84 4.41 -9.90 -2.34
C ASP A 84 3.67 -9.63 -3.67
N VAL A 85 3.72 -8.38 -4.14
CA VAL A 85 3.13 -7.93 -5.41
C VAL A 85 3.88 -8.47 -6.64
N VAL A 86 5.22 -8.54 -6.59
CA VAL A 86 6.04 -9.16 -7.65
C VAL A 86 5.71 -10.64 -7.79
N ASN A 87 5.67 -11.34 -6.66
CA ASN A 87 5.53 -12.79 -6.58
C ASN A 87 4.08 -13.26 -6.71
N PHE A 88 3.12 -12.36 -6.88
CA PHE A 88 1.72 -12.69 -7.12
C PHE A 88 1.55 -13.74 -8.23
N LYS A 89 0.92 -14.87 -7.88
CA LYS A 89 0.66 -16.00 -8.79
C LYS A 89 -0.80 -16.07 -9.26
N GLY A 90 -1.68 -15.21 -8.74
CA GLY A 90 -3.12 -15.31 -8.90
C GLY A 90 -3.80 -15.62 -7.57
N ILE A 91 -5.10 -15.33 -7.51
CA ILE A 91 -5.99 -15.72 -6.41
C ILE A 91 -6.87 -16.84 -6.96
N ASN A 92 -6.91 -17.97 -6.27
CA ASN A 92 -7.85 -19.04 -6.56
C ASN A 92 -8.56 -19.43 -5.26
N SER A 93 -9.63 -18.71 -4.94
CA SER A 93 -10.45 -18.96 -3.76
C SER A 93 -11.90 -19.21 -4.16
N ILE A 94 -12.66 -19.85 -3.28
CA ILE A 94 -14.11 -20.09 -3.48
C ILE A 94 -14.86 -18.77 -3.71
N LYS A 95 -14.40 -17.67 -3.08
CA LYS A 95 -15.05 -16.36 -3.12
C LYS A 95 -14.66 -15.52 -4.33
N PHE A 96 -13.46 -15.74 -4.87
CA PHE A 96 -12.90 -14.90 -5.92
C PHE A 96 -11.73 -15.58 -6.64
N LYS A 97 -11.70 -15.41 -7.96
CA LYS A 97 -10.61 -15.85 -8.83
C LYS A 97 -10.01 -14.65 -9.58
N LEU A 98 -8.70 -14.48 -9.49
CA LEU A 98 -7.95 -13.49 -10.25
C LEU A 98 -6.69 -14.13 -10.81
N GLU A 99 -6.60 -14.22 -12.13
CA GLU A 99 -5.43 -14.79 -12.79
C GLU A 99 -4.31 -13.75 -12.90
N LYS A 100 -3.06 -14.17 -12.70
CA LYS A 100 -1.89 -13.29 -12.87
C LYS A 100 -1.86 -12.62 -14.25
N SER A 101 -2.22 -13.36 -15.29
CA SER A 101 -2.30 -12.89 -16.68
C SER A 101 -3.32 -11.77 -16.90
N SER A 102 -4.29 -11.63 -16.00
CA SER A 102 -5.31 -10.58 -16.07
C SER A 102 -4.80 -9.24 -15.53
N VAL A 103 -3.70 -9.22 -14.78
CA VAL A 103 -3.13 -7.99 -14.19
C VAL A 103 -2.16 -7.35 -15.18
N LYS A 104 -2.47 -6.14 -15.65
CA LYS A 104 -1.61 -5.33 -16.53
C LYS A 104 -0.72 -4.38 -15.75
N ASN A 105 -1.28 -3.72 -14.74
CA ASN A 105 -0.58 -2.71 -13.93
C ASN A 105 -0.64 -3.10 -12.46
N LYS A 106 0.39 -2.76 -11.69
CA LYS A 106 0.48 -3.02 -10.26
C LYS A 106 0.82 -1.73 -9.52
N THR A 107 0.01 -1.39 -8.53
CA THR A 107 0.19 -0.20 -7.72
C THR A 107 0.16 -0.57 -6.24
N ILE A 108 1.04 0.04 -5.45
CA ILE A 108 0.98 0.05 -3.99
C ILE A 108 0.67 1.47 -3.56
N GLU A 109 -0.44 1.65 -2.85
CA GLU A 109 -0.81 2.89 -2.17
C GLU A 109 -0.38 2.74 -0.71
N LEU A 110 0.61 3.51 -0.27
CA LEU A 110 1.19 3.41 1.07
C LEU A 110 0.97 4.70 1.87
N ALA A 111 0.24 4.60 2.98
CA ALA A 111 0.15 5.68 3.97
C ALA A 111 1.30 5.61 4.99
N ILE A 112 1.91 6.77 5.25
CA ILE A 112 2.92 6.96 6.31
C ILE A 112 2.63 8.25 7.09
N PRO A 113 3.01 8.34 8.39
CA PRO A 113 2.69 9.49 9.20
C PRO A 113 3.59 10.70 8.90
N CYS A 114 3.09 11.89 9.19
CA CYS A 114 3.76 13.17 8.97
C CYS A 114 5.08 13.34 9.74
N LYS A 115 5.21 12.64 10.87
CA LYS A 115 6.40 12.57 11.71
C LYS A 115 7.57 11.77 11.09
N THR A 116 7.42 11.22 9.88
CA THR A 116 8.48 10.45 9.20
C THR A 116 9.72 11.32 9.00
N THR A 117 10.86 10.88 9.52
CA THR A 117 12.10 11.68 9.56
C THR A 117 12.83 11.68 8.20
N PRO A 118 13.75 12.63 7.95
CA PRO A 118 14.55 12.64 6.73
C PRO A 118 15.32 11.33 6.47
N ALA A 119 15.89 10.70 7.51
CA ALA A 119 16.59 9.43 7.39
C ALA A 119 15.65 8.28 6.98
N GLN A 120 14.41 8.28 7.48
CA GLN A 120 13.39 7.32 7.08
C GLN A 120 12.92 7.57 5.62
N TRP A 121 12.84 8.83 5.20
CA TRP A 121 12.54 9.18 3.80
C TRP A 121 13.60 8.70 2.81
N ILE A 122 14.88 8.69 3.19
CA ILE A 122 15.94 8.09 2.36
C ILE A 122 15.62 6.62 2.08
N GLU A 123 15.22 5.86 3.10
CA GLU A 123 14.87 4.44 2.96
C GLU A 123 13.58 4.23 2.16
N ILE A 124 12.58 5.10 2.33
CA ILE A 124 11.36 5.08 1.49
C ILE A 124 11.70 5.35 0.02
N ASN A 125 12.57 6.32 -0.28
CA ASN A 125 12.97 6.64 -1.65
C ASN A 125 13.73 5.48 -2.32
N LYS A 126 14.57 4.75 -1.56
CA LYS A 126 15.19 3.51 -2.05
C LYS A 126 14.13 2.48 -2.46
N SER A 127 13.08 2.31 -1.66
CA SER A 127 11.97 1.41 -1.99
C SER A 127 11.12 1.89 -3.18
N ILE A 128 10.98 3.21 -3.39
CA ILE A 128 10.31 3.76 -4.58
C ILE A 128 11.11 3.40 -5.84
N ILE A 129 12.43 3.55 -5.82
CA ILE A 129 13.31 3.13 -6.93
C ILE A 129 13.18 1.63 -7.17
N TYR A 130 13.26 0.82 -6.10
CA TYR A 130 13.10 -0.63 -6.20
C TYR A 130 11.75 -1.06 -6.78
N ALA A 131 10.65 -0.40 -6.38
CA ALA A 131 9.33 -0.66 -6.94
C ALA A 131 9.29 -0.37 -8.45
N ASN A 132 9.87 0.77 -8.87
CA ASN A 132 9.93 1.17 -10.26
C ASN A 132 10.75 0.17 -11.11
N ASP A 133 11.87 -0.32 -10.60
CA ASP A 133 12.68 -1.37 -11.26
C ASP A 133 11.91 -2.69 -11.45
N LYS A 134 10.84 -2.90 -10.66
CA LYS A 134 9.93 -4.04 -10.76
C LYS A 134 8.64 -3.72 -11.54
N ASN A 135 8.57 -2.55 -12.19
CA ASN A 135 7.38 -2.04 -12.88
C ASN A 135 6.15 -1.96 -11.95
N ILE A 136 6.36 -1.58 -10.70
CA ILE A 136 5.31 -1.37 -9.69
C ILE A 136 5.30 0.11 -9.32
N LYS A 137 4.13 0.73 -9.38
CA LYS A 137 3.95 2.11 -8.93
C LYS A 137 3.79 2.14 -7.41
N LEU A 138 4.73 2.76 -6.68
CA LEU A 138 4.60 2.98 -5.24
C LEU A 138 4.22 4.44 -4.97
N ASN A 139 2.97 4.68 -4.60
CA ASN A 139 2.44 5.99 -4.27
C ASN A 139 2.46 6.18 -2.75
N ILE A 140 3.00 7.31 -2.29
CA ILE A 140 3.09 7.64 -0.87
C ILE A 140 2.06 8.71 -0.52
N THR A 141 1.19 8.41 0.44
CA THR A 141 0.28 9.38 1.06
C THR A 141 0.76 9.70 2.47
N VAL A 142 1.07 10.97 2.73
CA VAL A 142 1.50 11.42 4.07
C VAL A 142 0.26 11.82 4.87
N VAL A 143 0.01 11.12 5.97
CA VAL A 143 -1.17 11.33 6.85
C VAL A 143 -0.78 12.05 8.14
N LYS A 144 -1.71 12.78 8.75
CA LYS A 144 -1.50 13.48 10.03
C LYS A 144 -1.49 12.51 11.19
#